data_AF-A0A955SR05-F1
#
_entry.id   AF-A0A955SR05-F1
#
_cell.length_a   1.000
_cell.length_b   1.000
_cell.length_c   1.000
_cell.angle_alpha   90.00
_cell.angle_beta   90.00
_cell.angle_gamma   90.00
#
_symmetry.space_group_name_H-M   'P 1'
#
loop_
_entity.id
_entity.type
_entity.pdbx_description
1 polymer ?
#
loop_
_entity_poly.entity_id
_entity_poly.type
_entity_poly.pdbx_seq_one_letter_code
_entity_poly.pdbx_strand_id
1 'polypeptide(L)'
;MFSIRTIRQGDRTAIWDKNGRVSYVDGPQRLFLFRKTVQELKHFSAGANEYLAIEFADGHSEHRRGPASVWQDPVEHESVEVKRALPLDSHEAV
;
A
#
# COMPACT_ATOMS: atom_id res chain seq x y z
N MET A 1 6.36 -26.54 4.34
CA MET A 1 4.93 -26.50 4.00
C MET A 1 4.80 -25.98 2.58
N PHE A 2 4.06 -26.71 1.74
CA PHE A 2 3.72 -26.32 0.38
C PHE A 2 2.25 -25.91 0.36
N SER A 3 1.89 -24.81 -0.29
CA SER A 3 0.50 -24.38 -0.47
C SER A 3 0.31 -23.78 -1.85
N ILE A 4 -0.93 -23.81 -2.34
CA ILE A 4 -1.33 -23.12 -3.56
C ILE A 4 -2.22 -21.96 -3.14
N ARG A 5 -1.95 -20.75 -3.67
CA ARG A 5 -2.81 -19.58 -3.43
C ARG A 5 -3.09 -18.87 -4.74
N THR A 6 -4.34 -18.46 -4.91
CA THR A 6 -4.78 -17.65 -6.03
C THR A 6 -4.87 -16.20 -5.57
N ILE A 7 -4.14 -15.31 -6.23
CA ILE A 7 -4.25 -13.87 -6.07
C ILE A 7 -5.33 -13.39 -7.05
N ARG A 8 -6.37 -12.72 -6.55
CA ARG A 8 -7.49 -12.29 -7.38
C ARG A 8 -7.14 -11.02 -8.14
N GLN A 9 -7.89 -10.76 -9.19
CA GLN A 9 -7.75 -9.51 -9.94
C GLN A 9 -8.01 -8.31 -9.02
N GLY A 10 -7.15 -7.30 -9.09
CA GLY A 10 -7.23 -6.10 -8.26
C GLY A 10 -6.51 -6.22 -6.91
N ASP A 11 -6.06 -7.41 -6.52
CA ASP A 11 -5.26 -7.59 -5.30
C ASP A 11 -3.76 -7.54 -5.62
N ARG A 12 -3.00 -6.93 -4.71
CA ARG A 12 -1.54 -7.03 -4.65
C ARG A 12 -1.12 -7.72 -3.36
N THR A 13 -0.09 -8.55 -3.44
CA THR A 13 0.36 -9.36 -2.30
C THR A 13 1.87 -9.39 -2.20
N ALA A 14 2.39 -9.27 -0.99
CA ALA A 14 3.80 -9.48 -0.66
C ALA A 14 4.06 -10.95 -0.34
N ILE A 15 5.12 -11.49 -0.92
CA ILE A 15 5.58 -12.86 -0.70
C ILE A 15 6.97 -12.81 -0.09
N TRP A 16 7.07 -13.34 1.12
CA TRP A 16 8.30 -13.43 1.87
C TRP A 16 8.93 -14.81 1.68
N ASP A 17 10.21 -14.83 1.31
CA ASP A 17 10.99 -16.07 1.33
C ASP A 17 11.55 -16.36 2.74
N LYS A 18 12.16 -17.53 2.89
CA LYS A 18 12.80 -17.96 4.15
C LYS A 18 14.02 -17.10 4.56
N ASN A 19 14.55 -16.29 3.64
CA ASN A 19 15.71 -15.43 3.86
C ASN A 19 15.28 -13.99 4.20
N GLY A 20 13.97 -13.70 4.23
CA GLY A 20 13.43 -12.36 4.48
C GLY A 20 13.33 -11.48 3.23
N ARG A 21 13.57 -12.01 2.02
CA ARG A 21 13.37 -11.25 0.79
C ARG A 21 11.88 -11.17 0.46
N VAL A 22 11.41 -9.96 0.19
CA VAL A 22 10.05 -9.69 -0.28
C VAL A 22 9.98 -9.70 -1.80
N SER A 23 8.86 -10.15 -2.35
CA SER A 23 8.51 -10.01 -3.77
C SER A 23 7.03 -9.69 -3.89
N TYR A 24 6.69 -8.73 -4.74
CA TYR A 24 5.31 -8.30 -4.95
C TYR A 24 4.71 -8.99 -6.16
N VAL A 25 3.48 -9.47 -6.02
CA VAL A 25 2.72 -10.08 -7.12
C VAL A 25 1.36 -9.40 -7.23
N ASP A 26 1.05 -8.97 -8.45
CA ASP A 26 -0.26 -8.45 -8.85
C ASP A 26 -1.11 -9.59 -9.42
N GLY A 27 -2.38 -9.66 -9.02
CA GLY A 27 -3.32 -10.61 -9.60
C GLY A 27 -3.81 -10.20 -11.00
N PRO A 28 -4.47 -11.11 -11.75
CA PRO A 28 -4.83 -12.47 -11.34
C PRO A 28 -3.70 -13.47 -11.61
N GLN A 29 -3.22 -14.16 -10.57
CA GLN A 29 -2.19 -15.18 -10.71
C GLN A 29 -2.37 -16.30 -9.68
N ARG A 30 -2.14 -17.56 -10.12
CA ARG A 30 -2.08 -18.71 -9.21
C ARG A 30 -0.63 -19.06 -8.90
N LEU A 31 -0.29 -19.10 -7.63
CA LEU A 31 1.08 -19.30 -7.16
C LEU A 31 1.19 -20.61 -6.38
N PHE A 32 2.27 -21.33 -6.65
CA PHE A 32 2.72 -22.45 -5.83
C PHE A 32 3.77 -21.94 -4.85
N LEU A 33 3.50 -22.06 -3.56
CA LEU A 33 4.28 -21.47 -2.49
C LEU A 33 4.93 -22.60 -1.69
N PHE A 34 6.25 -22.68 -1.73
CA PHE A 34 7.02 -23.59 -0.89
C PHE A 34 7.81 -22.84 0.17
N ARG A 35 7.47 -23.04 1.45
CA ARG A 35 8.13 -22.38 2.59
C ARG A 35 8.22 -20.85 2.42
N LYS A 36 7.18 -20.26 1.81
CA LYS A 36 7.01 -18.81 1.68
C LYS A 36 5.82 -18.35 2.49
N THR A 37 5.89 -17.13 3.01
CA THR A 37 4.79 -16.49 3.72
C THR A 37 4.12 -15.49 2.79
N VAL A 38 2.80 -15.40 2.86
CA VAL A 38 2.00 -14.51 2.02
C VAL A 38 1.33 -13.47 2.90
N GLN A 39 1.48 -12.21 2.52
CA GLN A 39 0.88 -11.06 3.19
C GLN A 39 0.12 -10.23 2.16
N GLU A 40 -1.20 -10.13 2.34
CA GLU A 40 -2.04 -9.25 1.52
C GLU A 40 -1.71 -7.80 1.84
N LEU A 41 -1.56 -6.98 0.80
CA LEU A 41 -1.30 -5.56 0.98
C LEU A 41 -2.60 -4.80 1.13
N LYS A 42 -2.59 -3.75 1.95
CA LYS A 42 -3.72 -2.83 2.05
C LYS A 42 -3.64 -1.81 0.92
N HIS A 43 -4.77 -1.59 0.26
CA HIS A 43 -4.92 -0.55 -0.76
C HIS A 43 -5.54 0.70 -0.13
N PHE A 44 -4.90 1.85 -0.34
CA PHE A 44 -5.41 3.15 0.07
C PHE A 44 -5.69 3.99 -1.18
N SER A 45 -6.81 4.70 -1.18
CA SER A 45 -7.21 5.58 -2.28
C SER A 45 -7.73 6.89 -1.70
N ALA A 46 -7.17 8.00 -2.17
CA ALA A 46 -7.63 9.34 -1.85
C ALA A 46 -8.50 9.88 -3.00
N GLY A 47 -9.67 10.41 -2.66
CA GLY A 47 -10.53 11.16 -3.58
C GLY A 47 -10.04 12.58 -3.86
N ALA A 48 -10.81 13.35 -4.64
CA ALA A 48 -10.41 14.69 -5.11
C ALA A 48 -10.19 15.73 -3.97
N ASN A 49 -10.89 15.58 -2.85
CA ASN A 49 -10.79 16.45 -1.67
C ASN A 49 -9.97 15.80 -0.55
N GLU A 50 -9.19 14.78 -0.87
CA GLU A 50 -8.38 14.02 0.06
C GLU A 50 -6.93 13.97 -0.43
N TYR A 51 -6.04 13.58 0.46
CA TYR A 51 -4.65 13.28 0.16
C TYR A 51 -4.20 12.04 0.95
N LEU A 52 -3.21 11.35 0.42
CA LEU A 52 -2.51 10.28 1.13
C LEU A 52 -1.38 10.92 1.93
N ALA A 53 -1.33 10.64 3.23
CA ALA A 53 -0.17 10.89 4.06
C ALA A 53 0.60 9.57 4.22
N ILE A 54 1.79 9.50 3.65
CA ILE A 54 2.65 8.31 3.66
C ILE A 54 3.85 8.63 4.54
N GLU A 55 4.04 7.85 5.59
CA GLU A 55 5.26 7.86 6.40
C GLU A 55 6.13 6.68 5.97
N PHE A 56 7.38 6.96 5.62
CA PHE A 56 8.34 5.96 5.18
C PHE A 56 9.17 5.47 6.35
N ALA A 57 9.64 4.22 6.27
CA ALA A 57 10.41 3.58 7.31
C ALA A 57 11.79 4.24 7.58
N ASP A 58 12.27 5.09 6.67
CA ASP A 58 13.48 5.91 6.86
C ASP A 58 13.21 7.24 7.58
N GLY A 59 11.94 7.53 7.92
CA GLY A 59 11.49 8.69 8.67
C GLY A 59 11.03 9.88 7.81
N HIS A 60 11.06 9.81 6.47
CA HIS A 60 10.50 10.89 5.66
C HIS A 60 8.98 10.73 5.46
N SER A 61 8.31 11.84 5.13
CA SER A 61 6.87 11.85 4.86
C SER A 61 6.59 12.41 3.47
N GLU A 62 5.65 11.78 2.77
CA GLU A 62 5.16 12.23 1.46
C GLU A 62 3.65 12.46 1.54
N HIS A 63 3.20 13.61 1.02
CA HIS A 63 1.78 13.91 0.87
C HIS A 63 1.40 13.86 -0.62
N ARG A 64 0.55 12.89 -0.99
CA ARG A 64 0.04 12.76 -2.37
C ARG A 64 -1.40 13.25 -2.45
N ARG A 65 -1.62 14.37 -3.13
CA ARG A 65 -2.97 14.89 -3.38
C ARG A 65 -3.76 13.93 -4.28
N GLY A 66 -5.03 13.72 -3.95
CA GLY A 66 -5.91 12.91 -4.78
C GLY A 66 -6.27 13.57 -6.12
N PRO A 67 -6.80 12.81 -7.10
CA PRO A 67 -7.06 11.37 -7.05
C PRO A 67 -5.77 10.55 -7.13
N ALA A 68 -5.50 9.74 -6.12
CA ALA A 68 -4.27 8.96 -6.00
C ALA A 68 -4.52 7.68 -5.21
N SER A 69 -3.80 6.62 -5.56
CA SER A 69 -3.89 5.33 -4.87
C SER A 69 -2.51 4.76 -4.60
N VAL A 70 -2.36 4.06 -3.48
CA VAL A 70 -1.10 3.41 -3.10
C VAL A 70 -1.38 2.09 -2.39
N TRP A 71 -0.53 1.09 -2.66
CA TRP A 71 -0.46 -0.11 -1.84
C TRP A 71 0.53 0.13 -0.70
N GLN A 72 0.14 -0.19 0.54
CA GLN A 72 1.07 -0.08 1.66
C GLN A 72 2.15 -1.14 1.54
N ASP A 73 3.36 -0.69 1.22
CA ASP A 73 4.55 -1.52 1.19
C ASP A 73 4.99 -1.82 2.64
N PRO A 74 5.11 -3.09 3.04
CA PRO A 74 5.48 -3.46 4.40
C PRO A 74 6.96 -3.25 4.76
N VAL A 75 7.79 -2.88 3.77
CA VAL A 75 9.22 -2.57 3.93
C VAL A 75 9.47 -1.07 3.84
N GLU A 76 8.84 -0.41 2.87
CA GLU A 76 9.09 1.02 2.61
C GLU A 76 8.21 1.94 3.44
N HIS A 77 6.95 1.55 3.72
CA HIS A 77 6.01 2.41 4.43
C HIS A 77 5.86 1.99 5.89
N GLU A 78 6.06 2.93 6.79
CA GLU A 78 5.68 2.80 8.19
C GLU A 78 4.16 2.93 8.34
N SER A 79 3.57 3.96 7.73
CA SER A 79 2.13 4.22 7.79
C SER A 79 1.60 4.84 6.49
N VAL A 80 0.32 4.59 6.21
CA VAL A 80 -0.41 5.23 5.11
C VAL A 80 -1.79 5.61 5.62
N GLU A 81 -2.12 6.89 5.52
CA GLU A 81 -3.40 7.43 5.97
C GLU A 81 -4.08 8.23 4.85
N VAL A 82 -5.41 8.13 4.75
CA VAL A 82 -6.22 8.99 3.88
C VAL A 82 -6.73 10.15 4.73
N LYS A 83 -6.33 11.38 4.39
CA LYS A 83 -6.70 12.60 5.11
C LYS A 83 -7.51 13.52 4.21
N ARG A 84 -8.45 14.26 4.81
CA ARG A 84 -9.21 15.29 4.11
C ARG A 84 -8.36 16.55 3.93
N ALA A 85 -8.38 17.12 2.74
CA ALA A 85 -7.83 18.44 2.51
C ALA A 85 -8.72 19.48 3.19
N LEU A 86 -8.11 20.49 3.79
CA LEU A 86 -8.83 21.64 4.32
C LEU A 86 -9.14 22.58 3.14
N PRO A 87 -10.42 22.81 2.79
CA PRO A 87 -10.76 23.87 1.85
C PRO A 87 -10.47 25.21 2.52
N LEU A 88 -9.72 26.08 1.83
CA LEU A 88 -9.53 27.46 2.25
C LEU A 88 -10.23 28.36 1.25
N ASP A 89 -11.09 29.24 1.75
CA ASP A 89 -11.63 30.33 0.94
C ASP A 89 -10.54 31.40 0.71
N SER A 90 -10.71 32.24 -0.30
CA SER A 90 -9.79 33.31 -0.69
C SER A 90 -9.57 34.36 0.41
N HIS A 91 -10.41 34.37 1.46
CA HIS A 91 -10.36 35.32 2.58
C HIS A 91 -10.22 34.62 3.95
N GLU A 92 -9.84 33.34 3.97
CA GLU A 92 -9.70 32.53 5.18
C GLU A 92 -8.22 32.28 5.53
N ALA A 93 -7.88 32.31 6.82
CA ALA A 93 -6.57 31.97 7.36
C ALA A 93 -6.73 31.09 8.61
N VAL A 94 -5.81 30.14 8.81
CA VAL A 94 -5.85 29.10 9.86
C VAL A 94 -4.66 29.25 10.80
#